data_AF-A0A413QN77-F1
#
_entry.id   AF-A0A413QN77-F1
#
_cell.length_a   1.000
_cell.length_b   1.000
_cell.length_c   1.000
_cell.angle_alpha   90.00
_cell.angle_beta   90.00
_cell.angle_gamma   90.00
#
_symmetry.space_group_name_H-M   'P 1'
#
loop_
_entity.id
_entity.type
_entity.pdbx_description
1 polymer ?
#
loop_
_entity_poly.entity_id
_entity_poly.type
_entity_poly.pdbx_seq_one_letter_code
_entity_poly.pdbx_strand_id
1 'polypeptide(L)'
;MIEKKAEYISEKLVEKNLVKNKDKDVYQYGIEVLISTAINIMLLLVIGIITKTVLLSICHFLILATIRTLTGGYHASTYLRCEILGCVTYITIVLCLEKVTQIFCVSNWLIVCSLMGIITLINFAITNKRTVIDKELKRLKKK
;
A
#
# COMPACT_ATOMS: atom_id res chain seq x y z
N MET A 1 2.29 14.21 6.85
CA MET A 1 2.07 13.91 8.30
C MET A 1 2.95 12.76 8.77
N ILE A 2 3.05 11.66 8.01
CA ILE A 2 4.00 10.57 8.29
C ILE A 2 5.45 11.02 8.10
N GLU A 3 5.74 11.77 7.01
CA GLU A 3 7.07 12.36 6.75
C GLU A 3 7.61 13.16 7.94
N LYS A 4 6.84 14.13 8.47
CA LYS A 4 7.24 14.92 9.66
C LYS A 4 7.53 14.07 10.91
N LYS A 5 6.80 12.96 11.09
CA LYS A 5 7.04 12.05 12.23
C LYS A 5 8.30 11.23 12.01
N ALA A 6 8.55 10.75 10.79
CA ALA A 6 9.73 10.00 10.45
C ALA A 6 11.00 10.86 10.48
N GLU A 7 10.91 12.12 10.03
CA GLU A 7 11.95 13.14 10.13
C GLU A 7 12.32 13.41 11.59
N TYR A 8 11.32 13.61 12.47
CA TYR A 8 11.57 13.77 13.90
C TYR A 8 12.30 12.57 14.53
N ILE A 9 11.91 11.34 14.15
CA ILE A 9 12.53 10.12 14.67
C ILE A 9 13.95 9.95 14.11
N SER A 10 14.17 10.23 12.82
CA SER A 10 15.49 10.14 12.20
C SER A 10 16.46 11.17 12.77
N GLU A 11 15.98 12.38 13.07
CA GLU A 11 16.75 13.42 13.77
C GLU A 11 17.16 12.99 15.17
N LYS A 12 16.24 12.41 15.95
CA LYS A 12 16.56 11.88 17.29
C LYS A 12 17.57 10.73 17.25
N LEU A 13 17.58 9.92 16.19
CA LEU A 13 18.57 8.85 15.98
C LEU A 13 19.97 9.40 15.67
N VAL A 14 20.04 10.46 14.85
CA VAL A 14 21.30 11.14 14.53
C VAL A 14 21.83 11.90 15.75
N GLU A 15 20.97 12.59 16.51
CA GLU A 15 21.33 13.31 17.74
C GLU A 15 21.94 12.37 18.80
N LYS A 16 21.47 11.12 18.86
CA LYS A 16 22.02 10.08 19.74
C LYS A 16 23.28 9.39 19.19
N ASN A 17 23.84 9.84 18.07
CA ASN A 17 24.97 9.21 17.36
C ASN A 17 24.75 7.71 17.01
N LEU A 18 23.48 7.27 16.93
CA LEU A 18 23.15 5.89 16.54
C LEU A 18 23.23 5.71 15.02
N VAL A 19 23.03 6.80 14.26
CA VAL A 19 23.01 6.81 12.80
C VAL A 19 23.87 7.98 12.30
N LYS A 20 24.67 7.74 11.25
CA LYS A 20 25.47 8.81 10.62
C LYS A 20 24.54 9.73 9.82
N ASN A 21 24.82 11.03 9.84
CA ASN A 21 24.00 12.03 9.12
C ASN A 21 23.85 11.71 7.62
N LYS A 22 24.89 11.12 6.99
CA LYS A 22 24.84 10.66 5.59
C LYS A 22 23.78 9.58 5.30
N ASP A 23 23.38 8.83 6.32
CA ASP A 23 22.42 7.72 6.21
C ASP A 23 21.02 8.14 6.74
N LYS A 24 20.85 9.39 7.19
CA LYS A 24 19.58 9.91 7.76
C LYS A 24 18.40 9.69 6.83
N ASP A 25 18.57 9.98 5.54
CA ASP A 25 17.49 9.90 4.54
C ASP A 25 17.00 8.45 4.33
N VAL A 26 17.93 7.48 4.38
CA VAL A 26 17.61 6.05 4.26
C VAL A 26 16.81 5.57 5.47
N TYR A 27 17.22 5.98 6.67
CA TYR A 27 16.50 5.65 7.90
C TYR A 27 15.14 6.35 7.98
N GLN A 28 15.05 7.61 7.56
CA GLN A 28 13.80 8.33 7.47
C GLN A 28 12.83 7.58 6.56
N TYR A 29 13.25 7.22 5.34
CA TYR A 29 12.42 6.43 4.43
C TYR A 29 11.99 5.09 5.04
N GLY A 30 12.91 4.36 5.69
CA GLY A 30 12.58 3.11 6.37
C GLY A 30 11.51 3.29 7.46
N ILE A 31 11.60 4.36 8.26
CA ILE A 31 10.62 4.68 9.29
C ILE A 31 9.27 5.09 8.67
N GLU A 32 9.27 5.86 7.58
CA GLU A 32 8.04 6.21 6.87
C GLU A 32 7.31 4.97 6.35
N VAL A 33 8.05 4.04 5.73
CA VAL A 33 7.51 2.77 5.23
C VAL A 33 6.97 1.91 6.38
N LEU A 34 7.70 1.82 7.50
CA LEU A 34 7.27 1.05 8.67
C LEU A 34 5.97 1.61 9.25
N ILE A 35 5.89 2.93 9.47
CA ILE A 35 4.69 3.58 10.01
C ILE A 35 3.51 3.42 9.07
N SER A 36 3.69 3.63 7.76
CA SER A 36 2.62 3.43 6.77
C SER A 36 2.12 1.99 6.79
N THR A 37 3.04 1.02 6.76
CA THR A 37 2.68 -0.40 6.74
C THR A 37 1.95 -0.82 8.01
N ALA A 38 2.37 -0.32 9.18
CA ALA A 38 1.70 -0.59 10.45
C ALA A 38 0.24 -0.05 10.46
N ILE A 39 0.04 1.17 9.94
CA ILE A 39 -1.30 1.75 9.79
C ILE A 39 -2.15 0.92 8.82
N ASN A 40 -1.56 0.48 7.70
CA ASN A 40 -2.22 -0.36 6.70
C ASN A 40 -2.73 -1.68 7.31
N ILE A 41 -1.87 -2.38 8.05
CA ILE A 41 -2.20 -3.65 8.71
C ILE A 41 -3.34 -3.44 9.71
N MET A 42 -3.25 -2.41 10.56
CA MET A 42 -4.28 -2.13 11.56
C MET A 42 -5.64 -1.86 10.89
N LEU A 43 -5.66 -1.07 9.82
CA LEU A 43 -6.88 -0.72 9.10
C LEU A 43 -7.49 -1.96 8.40
N LEU A 44 -6.67 -2.75 7.72
CA LEU A 44 -7.11 -3.99 7.07
C LEU A 44 -7.66 -5.02 8.07
N LEU A 45 -7.03 -5.15 9.24
CA LEU A 45 -7.52 -6.05 10.31
C LEU A 45 -8.86 -5.59 10.85
N VAL A 46 -9.05 -4.30 11.11
CA VAL A 46 -10.33 -3.75 11.58
C VAL A 46 -11.44 -4.01 10.56
N ILE A 47 -11.20 -3.73 9.27
CA ILE A 47 -12.20 -3.97 8.22
C ILE A 47 -12.45 -5.48 8.05
N GLY A 48 -11.41 -6.31 8.14
CA GLY A 48 -11.50 -7.77 8.09
C GLY A 48 -12.35 -8.37 9.20
N ILE A 49 -12.23 -7.84 10.43
CA ILE A 49 -13.05 -8.25 11.57
C ILE A 49 -14.51 -7.82 11.36
N ILE A 50 -14.76 -6.58 10.95
CA ILE A 50 -16.11 -6.05 10.70
C ILE A 50 -16.83 -6.85 9.60
N THR A 51 -16.12 -7.17 8.52
CA THR A 51 -16.64 -7.96 7.38
C THR A 51 -16.63 -9.46 7.63
N LYS A 52 -16.08 -9.94 8.76
CA LYS A 52 -15.83 -11.36 9.06
C LYS A 52 -15.00 -12.09 7.99
N THR A 53 -14.16 -11.36 7.24
CA THR A 53 -13.29 -11.90 6.18
C THR A 53 -11.80 -11.82 6.53
N VAL A 54 -11.44 -12.03 7.79
CA VAL A 54 -10.06 -11.87 8.32
C VAL A 54 -9.00 -12.61 7.48
N LEU A 55 -9.28 -13.85 7.07
CA LEU A 55 -8.33 -14.63 6.26
C LEU A 55 -8.08 -13.99 4.88
N LEU A 56 -9.14 -13.45 4.26
CA LEU A 56 -9.05 -12.73 2.99
C LEU A 56 -8.26 -11.43 3.15
N SER A 57 -8.42 -10.72 4.27
CA SER A 57 -7.65 -9.51 4.58
C SER A 57 -6.15 -9.81 4.67
N ILE A 58 -5.79 -10.93 5.32
CA ILE A 58 -4.40 -11.39 5.44
C ILE A 58 -3.83 -11.74 4.04
N CYS A 59 -4.58 -12.51 3.24
CA CYS A 59 -4.17 -12.83 1.86
C CYS A 59 -3.99 -11.57 1.01
N HIS A 60 -4.91 -10.60 1.12
CA HIS A 60 -4.84 -9.32 0.42
C HIS A 60 -3.58 -8.54 0.81
N PHE A 61 -3.28 -8.46 2.10
CA PHE A 61 -2.09 -7.81 2.60
C PHE A 61 -0.81 -8.46 2.05
N LEU A 62 -0.72 -9.79 2.06
CA LEU A 62 0.47 -10.49 1.54
C LEU A 62 0.70 -10.26 0.05
N ILE A 63 -0.37 -10.27 -0.76
CA ILE A 63 -0.29 -9.97 -2.19
C ILE A 63 0.18 -8.52 -2.40
N LEU A 64 -0.41 -7.57 -1.67
CA LEU A 64 -0.05 -6.16 -1.77
C LEU A 64 1.39 -5.90 -1.32
N ALA A 65 1.84 -6.55 -0.23
CA ALA A 65 3.20 -6.48 0.26
C ALA A 65 4.21 -7.03 -0.75
N THR A 66 3.88 -8.15 -1.40
CA THR A 66 4.72 -8.77 -2.45
C THR A 66 4.83 -7.87 -3.68
N ILE A 67 3.71 -7.30 -4.14
CA ILE A 67 3.73 -6.34 -5.26
C ILE A 67 4.58 -5.11 -4.89
N ARG A 68 4.50 -4.66 -3.64
CA ARG A 68 5.26 -3.50 -3.16
C ARG A 68 6.76 -3.77 -3.08
N THR A 69 7.19 -4.95 -2.64
CA THR A 69 8.62 -5.32 -2.63
C THR A 69 9.17 -5.49 -4.04
N LEU A 70 8.42 -6.14 -4.95
CA LEU A 70 8.82 -6.32 -6.35
C LEU A 70 8.95 -5.01 -7.13
N THR A 71 8.23 -3.97 -6.71
CA THR A 71 8.24 -2.66 -7.37
C THR A 71 9.18 -1.66 -6.72
N GLY A 72 10.03 -2.10 -5.79
CA GLY A 72 11.01 -1.27 -5.09
C GLY A 72 10.39 -0.28 -4.10
N GLY A 73 9.17 -0.56 -3.62
CA GLY A 73 8.46 0.34 -2.72
C GLY A 73 7.87 1.56 -3.43
N TYR A 74 7.46 1.46 -4.70
CA TYR A 74 6.93 2.62 -5.43
C TYR A 74 5.62 3.13 -4.79
N HIS A 75 5.68 4.32 -4.20
CA HIS A 75 4.56 4.94 -3.49
C HIS A 75 3.77 5.87 -4.42
N ALA A 76 2.44 5.94 -4.22
CA ALA A 76 1.68 7.12 -4.65
C ALA A 76 2.29 8.38 -4.00
N SER A 77 2.14 9.54 -4.62
CA SER A 77 2.73 10.82 -4.15
C SER A 77 2.40 11.21 -2.70
N THR A 78 1.48 10.51 -2.03
CA THR A 78 1.28 10.55 -0.58
C THR A 78 0.98 9.14 -0.06
N TYR A 79 1.57 8.77 1.08
CA TYR A 79 1.32 7.49 1.76
C TYR A 79 -0.17 7.21 1.97
N LEU A 80 -0.94 8.24 2.38
CA LEU A 80 -2.38 8.15 2.57
C LEU A 80 -3.14 7.73 1.31
N ARG A 81 -2.70 8.13 0.10
CA ARG A 81 -3.34 7.68 -1.14
C ARG A 81 -3.14 6.20 -1.37
N CYS A 82 -1.98 5.66 -1.00
CA CYS A 82 -1.70 4.23 -1.10
C CYS A 82 -2.59 3.44 -0.13
N GLU A 83 -2.74 3.94 1.09
CA GLU A 83 -3.63 3.36 2.11
C GLU A 83 -5.08 3.33 1.65
N ILE A 84 -5.58 4.47 1.14
CA ILE A 84 -6.96 4.60 0.62
C ILE A 84 -7.16 3.67 -0.57
N LEU A 85 -6.21 3.62 -1.51
CA LEU A 85 -6.30 2.74 -2.68
C LEU A 85 -6.36 1.27 -2.26
N GLY A 86 -5.53 0.85 -1.31
CA GLY A 86 -5.56 -0.49 -0.73
C GLY A 86 -6.92 -0.83 -0.12
N CYS A 87 -7.49 0.09 0.66
CA CYS A 87 -8.82 -0.07 1.25
C CYS A 87 -9.92 -0.18 0.19
N VAL A 88 -9.91 0.69 -0.82
CA VAL A 88 -10.88 0.66 -1.92
C VAL A 88 -10.78 -0.66 -2.69
N THR A 89 -9.56 -1.13 -2.98
CA THR A 89 -9.37 -2.41 -3.65
C THR A 89 -9.90 -3.57 -2.81
N TYR A 90 -9.62 -3.57 -1.50
CA TYR A 90 -10.08 -4.62 -0.60
C TYR A 90 -11.62 -4.64 -0.49
N ILE A 91 -12.26 -3.49 -0.31
CA ILE A 91 -13.73 -3.39 -0.25
C ILE A 91 -14.35 -3.84 -1.58
N THR A 92 -13.79 -3.43 -2.71
CA THR A 92 -14.27 -3.86 -4.04
C THR A 92 -14.19 -5.38 -4.18
N ILE A 93 -13.10 -5.99 -3.72
CA ILE A 93 -12.91 -7.44 -3.73
C ILE A 93 -13.95 -8.13 -2.86
N VAL A 94 -14.19 -7.66 -1.63
CA VAL A 94 -15.20 -8.24 -0.72
C VAL A 94 -16.59 -8.20 -1.35
N LEU A 95 -17.00 -7.05 -1.93
CA LEU A 95 -18.29 -6.91 -2.59
C LEU A 95 -18.44 -7.79 -3.83
N CYS A 96 -17.38 -7.89 -4.65
CA CYS A 96 -17.37 -8.79 -5.80
C CYS A 96 -17.48 -10.25 -5.37
N LEU A 97 -16.82 -10.63 -4.27
CA LEU A 97 -16.87 -12.00 -3.74
C LEU A 97 -18.27 -12.38 -3.31
N GLU A 98 -18.94 -11.56 -2.49
CA GLU A 98 -20.31 -11.85 -2.06
C GLU A 98 -21.24 -12.11 -3.24
N LYS A 99 -21.10 -11.34 -4.32
CA LYS A 99 -21.90 -11.54 -5.55
C LYS A 99 -21.51 -12.79 -6.32
N VAL A 100 -20.21 -13.06 -6.49
CA VAL A 100 -19.72 -14.24 -7.24
C VAL A 100 -20.04 -15.53 -6.51
N THR A 101 -19.87 -15.59 -5.18
CA THR A 101 -20.19 -16.78 -4.39
C THR A 101 -21.68 -17.09 -4.40
N GLN A 102 -22.54 -16.06 -4.40
CA GLN A 102 -24.00 -16.22 -4.56
C GLN A 102 -24.41 -16.71 -5.94
N ILE A 103 -23.72 -16.30 -7.01
CA ILE A 103 -24.06 -16.68 -8.39
C ILE A 103 -23.52 -18.08 -8.74
N PHE A 104 -22.31 -18.43 -8.30
CA PHE A 104 -21.60 -19.60 -8.81
C PHE A 104 -21.57 -20.82 -7.88
N CYS A 105 -22.13 -20.76 -6.65
CA CYS A 105 -22.21 -21.91 -5.73
C CYS A 105 -20.91 -22.75 -5.63
N VAL A 106 -19.74 -22.11 -5.74
CA VAL A 106 -18.44 -22.80 -5.80
C VAL A 106 -17.41 -22.08 -4.93
N SER A 107 -16.81 -22.84 -4.03
CA SER A 107 -15.64 -22.47 -3.24
C SER A 107 -14.38 -22.65 -4.08
N ASN A 108 -14.08 -21.71 -4.98
CA ASN A 108 -12.79 -21.72 -5.69
C ASN A 108 -11.93 -20.50 -5.32
N TRP A 109 -11.30 -20.60 -4.15
CA TRP A 109 -10.37 -19.61 -3.60
C TRP A 109 -9.21 -19.24 -4.55
N LEU A 110 -8.85 -20.12 -5.50
CA LEU A 110 -7.84 -19.84 -6.53
C LEU A 110 -8.26 -18.72 -7.50
N ILE A 111 -9.53 -18.70 -7.91
CA ILE A 111 -10.07 -17.66 -8.79
C ILE A 111 -10.07 -16.31 -8.05
N VAL A 112 -10.39 -16.35 -6.76
CA VAL A 112 -10.37 -15.18 -5.88
C VAL A 112 -8.98 -14.58 -5.78
N CYS A 113 -7.98 -15.38 -5.42
CA CYS A 113 -6.59 -14.94 -5.33
C CYS A 113 -6.06 -14.40 -6.67
N SER A 114 -6.47 -14.99 -7.78
CA SER A 114 -6.09 -14.56 -9.13
C SER A 114 -6.68 -13.19 -9.49
N LEU A 115 -7.98 -12.99 -9.23
CA LEU A 115 -8.65 -11.69 -9.44
C LEU A 115 -8.07 -10.61 -8.52
N MET A 116 -7.73 -10.96 -7.27
CA MET A 116 -7.06 -10.05 -6.34
C MET A 116 -5.71 -9.57 -6.88
N GLY A 117 -4.90 -10.48 -7.42
CA GLY A 117 -3.63 -10.14 -8.06
C GLY A 117 -3.82 -9.23 -9.27
N ILE A 118 -4.79 -9.54 -10.14
CA ILE A 118 -5.03 -8.76 -11.36
C ILE A 118 -5.53 -7.34 -11.03
N ILE A 119 -6.48 -7.20 -10.11
CA ILE A 119 -7.04 -5.89 -9.72
C ILE A 119 -5.97 -5.01 -9.07
N THR A 120 -5.11 -5.60 -8.22
CA THR A 120 -4.01 -4.86 -7.58
C THR A 120 -2.96 -4.42 -8.60
N LEU A 121 -2.63 -5.28 -9.57
CA LEU A 121 -1.71 -4.93 -10.67
C LEU A 121 -2.27 -3.83 -11.58
N ILE A 122 -3.57 -3.84 -11.92
CA ILE A 122 -4.20 -2.80 -12.74
C ILE A 122 -4.21 -1.45 -12.01
N ASN A 123 -4.67 -1.43 -10.75
CA ASN A 123 -4.67 -0.20 -9.95
C ASN A 123 -3.27 0.37 -9.76
N PHE A 124 -2.28 -0.52 -9.62
CA PHE A 124 -0.88 -0.14 -9.57
C PHE A 124 -0.38 0.43 -10.90
N ALA A 125 -0.65 -0.23 -12.04
CA ALA A 125 -0.26 0.25 -13.37
C ALA A 125 -0.86 1.62 -13.69
N ILE A 126 -2.13 1.84 -13.34
CA ILE A 126 -2.82 3.14 -13.48
C ILE A 126 -2.15 4.20 -12.60
N THR A 127 -1.84 3.86 -11.35
CA THR A 127 -1.17 4.78 -10.42
C THR A 127 0.21 5.17 -10.94
N ASN A 128 1.01 4.18 -11.36
CA ASN A 128 2.35 4.38 -11.90
C ASN A 128 2.32 5.30 -13.13
N LYS A 129 1.46 5.01 -14.12
CA LYS A 129 1.29 5.82 -15.33
C LYS A 129 0.91 7.27 -14.99
N ARG A 130 0.03 7.48 -14.01
CA ARG A 130 -0.39 8.83 -13.56
C ARG A 130 0.76 9.62 -12.94
N THR A 131 1.62 8.99 -12.13
CA THR A 131 2.81 9.64 -11.54
C THR A 131 3.89 10.01 -12.55
N VAL A 132 4.13 9.16 -13.55
CA VAL A 132 5.10 9.45 -14.62
C VAL A 132 4.64 10.66 -15.44
N ILE A 133 3.36 10.70 -15.81
CA ILE A 133 2.75 11.82 -16.54
C ILE A 133 2.85 13.14 -15.74
N ASP A 134 2.59 13.11 -14.42
CA ASP A 134 2.67 14.32 -13.58
C ASP A 134 4.11 14.85 -13.42
N LYS A 135 5.12 13.96 -13.36
CA LYS A 135 6.53 14.35 -13.33
C LYS A 135 6.98 15.02 -14.64
N GLU A 136 6.57 14.45 -15.77
CA GLU A 136 6.89 15.02 -17.09
C GLU A 136 6.15 16.34 -17.35
N LEU A 137 4.87 16.45 -16.96
CA LEU A 137 4.13 17.73 -17.02
C LEU A 137 4.78 18.83 -16.17
N LYS A 138 5.31 18.51 -14.98
CA LYS A 138 6.03 19.47 -14.13
C LYS A 138 7.39 19.88 -14.69
N ARG A 139 8.08 18.99 -15.42
CA ARG A 139 9.29 19.33 -16.17
C ARG A 139 9.00 20.27 -17.33
N LEU A 140 7.91 20.01 -18.07
CA LEU A 140 7.49 20.83 -19.20
C LEU A 140 7.01 22.22 -18.76
N LYS A 141 6.35 22.35 -17.60
CA LYS A 141 5.95 23.65 -17.03
C LYS A 141 7.08 24.46 -16.38
N LYS A 142 8.26 23.86 -16.19
CA LYS A 142 9.46 24.53 -15.65
C LYS A 142 10.43 25.01 -16.73
N LYS A 143 10.17 24.70 -18.00
CA LYS A 143 10.81 25.30 -19.18
C LYS A 143 9.93 26.41 -19.71
#